data_AF-R7T2R8-F1
#
_entry.id   AF-R7T2R8-F1
#
_cell.length_a   1.000
_cell.length_b   1.000
_cell.length_c   1.000
_cell.angle_alpha   90.00
_cell.angle_beta   90.00
_cell.angle_gamma   90.00
#
_symmetry.space_group_name_H-M   'P 1'
#
loop_
_entity.id
_entity.type
_entity.pdbx_description
1 polymer ?
#
loop_
_entity_poly.entity_id
_entity_poly.type
_entity_poly.pdbx_seq_one_letter_code
_entity_poly.pdbx_strand_id
1 'polypeptide(L)' 'GLTASANKTTPSDASRIQSSQAKSGNDTGKGSFPSRVQSAAAKNAAGSPPSSKAGGKAPKA' A
#
# COMPACT_ATOMS: atom_id res chain seq x y z
N GLY A 1 -15.74 9.28 15.16
CA GLY A 1 -14.56 8.47 15.48
C GLY A 1 -13.70 8.32 14.23
N LEU A 2 -12.39 8.56 14.38
CA LEU A 2 -11.33 8.69 13.38
C LEU A 2 -11.38 9.93 12.47
N THR A 3 -10.80 11.00 13.03
CA THR A 3 -10.32 12.21 12.39
C THR A 3 -9.29 11.90 11.29
N ALA A 4 -9.68 12.10 10.04
CA ALA A 4 -8.76 12.21 8.91
C ALA A 4 -8.24 13.64 8.81
N SER A 5 -7.56 14.12 9.85
CA SER A 5 -6.68 15.29 9.75
C SER A 5 -5.47 14.88 8.92
N ALA A 6 -5.58 14.95 7.59
CA ALA A 6 -4.48 14.77 6.63
C ALA A 6 -3.54 13.55 6.91
N ASN A 7 -4.08 12.46 7.44
CA ASN A 7 -3.28 11.32 7.90
C ASN A 7 -2.85 10.49 6.70
N LYS A 8 -1.59 10.64 6.31
CA LYS A 8 -0.97 9.84 5.26
C LYS A 8 -1.11 8.37 5.63
N THR A 9 -1.58 7.54 4.69
CA THR A 9 -1.69 6.08 4.89
C THR A 9 -0.38 5.55 5.47
N THR A 10 -0.42 4.89 6.62
CA THR A 10 0.75 4.32 7.27
C THR A 10 0.89 2.82 6.94
N PRO A 11 2.07 2.21 7.14
CA PRO A 11 2.24 0.76 6.97
C PRO A 11 1.26 -0.05 7.83
N SER A 12 0.96 0.41 9.05
CA SER A 12 0.00 -0.24 9.95
C SER A 12 -1.43 -0.20 9.39
N ASP A 13 -1.84 0.91 8.77
CA ASP A 13 -3.13 1.00 8.08
C ASP A 13 -3.21 0.04 6.90
N ALA A 14 -2.14 -0.02 6.11
CA ALA A 14 -2.08 -0.90 4.96
C ALA A 14 -2.17 -2.39 5.35
N SER A 15 -1.53 -2.79 6.46
CA SER A 15 -1.64 -4.15 6.99
C SER A 15 -3.05 -4.48 7.49
N ARG A 16 -3.73 -3.53 8.16
CA ARG A 16 -5.13 -3.71 8.58
C ARG A 16 -6.06 -3.86 7.38
N ILE A 17 -5.87 -3.05 6.34
CA ILE A 17 -6.67 -3.11 5.11
C ILE A 17 -6.45 -4.44 4.39
N GLN A 18 -5.20 -4.89 4.24
CA GLN A 18 -4.89 -6.18 3.63
C GLN A 18 -5.52 -7.34 4.42
N SER A 19 -5.41 -7.34 5.75
CA SER A 19 -6.00 -8.37 6.61
C SER A 19 -7.53 -8.41 6.48
N SER A 20 -8.19 -7.24 6.47
CA SER A 20 -9.64 -7.16 6.30
C SER A 20 -10.09 -7.69 4.94
N GLN A 21 -9.37 -7.38 3.87
CA GLN A 21 -9.72 -7.82 2.51
C GLN A 21 -9.46 -9.32 2.34
N ALA A 22 -8.34 -9.84 2.88
CA ALA A 22 -8.07 -11.27 2.91
C ALA A 22 -9.14 -12.04 3.68
N LYS A 23 -9.59 -11.52 4.83
CA LYS A 23 -10.66 -12.15 5.63
C LYS A 23 -12.01 -12.15 4.93
N SER A 24 -12.27 -11.14 4.10
CA SER A 24 -13.47 -11.07 3.27
C SER A 24 -13.40 -11.97 2.04
N GLY A 25 -12.25 -12.62 1.77
CA GLY A 25 -12.03 -13.43 0.56
C GLY A 25 -11.79 -12.58 -0.71
N ASN A 26 -11.46 -11.29 -0.55
CA ASN A 26 -11.24 -10.38 -1.67
C ASN A 26 -9.81 -10.53 -2.23
N ASP A 27 -9.63 -10.12 -3.50
CA ASP A 27 -8.30 -10.12 -4.11
C ASP A 27 -7.37 -9.14 -3.38
N THR A 28 -6.26 -9.69 -2.89
CA THR A 28 -5.16 -8.94 -2.28
C THR A 28 -3.91 -8.95 -3.16
N GLY A 29 -4.02 -9.55 -4.36
CA GLY A 29 -2.96 -9.69 -5.32
C GLY A 29 -2.55 -8.39 -6.00
N LYS A 30 -1.64 -8.50 -6.98
CA LYS A 30 -1.09 -7.35 -7.71
C LYS A 30 -2.20 -6.60 -8.45
N GLY A 31 -2.23 -5.28 -8.28
CA GLY A 31 -3.23 -4.41 -8.92
C GLY A 31 -4.51 -4.19 -8.11
N SER A 32 -4.72 -5.01 -7.05
CA SER A 32 -5.80 -4.84 -6.09
C SER A 32 -5.67 -3.55 -5.27
N PHE A 33 -6.78 -3.15 -4.64
CA PHE A 33 -6.80 -1.99 -3.74
C PHE A 33 -5.80 -2.12 -2.57
N PRO A 34 -5.72 -3.24 -1.82
CA PRO A 34 -4.69 -3.45 -0.80
C PRO A 34 -3.26 -3.23 -1.29
N SER A 35 -2.94 -3.70 -2.50
CA SER A 35 -1.62 -3.49 -3.10
C SER A 35 -1.32 -2.01 -3.35
N ARG A 36 -2.32 -1.21 -3.75
CA ARG A 36 -2.17 0.25 -3.93
C ARG A 36 -2.01 0.97 -2.60
N VAL A 37 -2.73 0.53 -1.57
CA VAL A 37 -2.63 1.07 -0.21
C VAL A 37 -1.24 0.80 0.38
N GLN A 38 -0.71 -0.41 0.23
CA GLN A 38 0.67 -0.76 0.62
C GLN A 38 1.69 0.13 -0.10
N SER A 39 1.53 0.34 -1.41
CA SER A 39 2.40 1.25 -2.17
C SER A 39 2.31 2.70 -1.68
N ALA A 40 1.11 3.20 -1.39
CA ALA A 40 0.92 4.54 -0.83
C ALA A 40 1.58 4.66 0.55
N ALA A 41 1.40 3.66 1.41
CA ALA A 41 2.02 3.61 2.73
C ALA A 41 3.54 3.63 2.68
N ALA A 42 4.15 2.84 1.80
CA ALA A 42 5.59 2.85 1.59
C ALA A 42 6.09 4.24 1.13
N LYS A 43 5.35 4.88 0.20
CA LYS A 43 5.69 6.22 -0.30
C LYS A 43 5.57 7.30 0.78
N ASN A 44 4.59 7.18 1.67
CA ASN A 44 4.38 8.10 2.78
C ASN A 44 5.43 7.91 3.87
N ALA A 45 5.79 6.67 4.20
CA ALA A 45 6.85 6.36 5.16
C ALA A 45 8.23 6.80 4.67
N ALA A 46 8.48 6.75 3.36
CA ALA A 46 9.76 7.12 2.77
C ALA A 46 9.96 8.63 2.54
N GLY A 47 8.95 9.48 2.79
CA GLY A 47 9.07 10.94 2.65
C GLY A 47 9.65 11.40 1.30
N SER A 48 8.94 11.18 0.19
CA SER A 48 9.17 11.71 -1.19
C SER A 48 10.61 12.01 -1.70
N PRO A 49 10.97 11.62 -2.94
CA PRO A 49 10.96 10.30 -3.59
C PRO A 49 12.41 9.87 -3.97
N PRO A 50 12.60 8.75 -4.70
CA PRO A 50 13.05 9.00 -6.07
C PRO A 50 12.00 8.56 -7.09
N SER A 51 11.77 9.46 -8.04
CA SER A 51 11.25 9.14 -9.36
C SER A 51 12.08 8.00 -9.93
N SER A 52 11.55 6.78 -9.94
CA SER A 52 12.00 5.68 -10.78
C SER A 52 10.92 4.61 -10.79
N LYS A 53 10.14 4.63 -11.86
CA LYS A 53 9.59 3.45 -12.55
C LYS A 53 9.80 2.11 -11.80
N ALA A 54 8.78 1.63 -11.10
CA ALA A 54 8.65 0.19 -10.83
C ALA A 54 7.18 -0.21 -10.65
N GLY A 55 6.33 0.26 -11.55
CA GLY A 55 5.31 -0.65 -12.08
C GLY A 55 6.05 -1.64 -12.98
N GLY A 56 6.15 -2.90 -12.56
CA GLY A 56 6.53 -4.01 -13.41
C GLY A 56 7.92 -4.60 -13.16
N LYS A 57 7.90 -5.88 -12.78
CA LYS A 57 8.89 -6.92 -13.12
C LYS A 57 10.35 -6.65 -12.71
N ALA A 58 10.79 -7.39 -11.68
CA ALA A 58 12.20 -7.70 -11.50
C ALA A 58 12.80 -8.31 -12.78
N PRO A 59 14.10 -8.10 -13.01
CA PRO A 59 14.93 -9.19 -13.49
C PRO A 59 16.05 -9.50 -12.49
N LYS A 60 16.04 -10.76 -12.06
CA LYS A 60 17.18 -11.68 -11.92
C LYS A 60 18.58 -11.07 -12.10
N ALA A 61 19.40 -11.21 -11.05
CA ALA A 61 20.81 -11.60 -11.17
C ALA A 61 20.96 -12.90 -10.37
#